data_AF-A0A1C3N4N7-F1
#
_entry.id   AF-A0A1C3N4N7-F1
#
_cell.length_a   1.000
_cell.length_b   1.000
_cell.length_c   1.000
_cell.angle_alpha   90.00
_cell.angle_beta   90.00
_cell.angle_gamma   90.00
#
_symmetry.space_group_name_H-M   'P 1'
#
loop_
_entity.id
_entity.type
_entity.pdbx_description
1 polymer ?
#
loop_
_entity_poly.entity_id
_entity_poly.type
_entity_poly.pdbx_seq_one_letter_code
_entity_poly.pdbx_strand_id
1 'polypeptide(L)' 'MKPTTYRVEEIHTPSGRRHPVIQTTDRQEADAAFAAELDLHRANYTQDGGSRLVMRTVTR' A
#
# COMPACT_ATOMS: atom_id res chain seq x y z
N MET A 1 22.29 -0.49 -13.26
CA MET A 1 20.82 -0.58 -13.20
C MET A 1 20.33 0.33 -12.10
N LYS A 2 19.34 1.21 -12.36
CA LYS A 2 18.75 2.02 -11.28
C LYS A 2 17.85 1.11 -10.42
N PRO A 3 17.85 1.25 -9.09
CA PRO A 3 17.03 0.42 -8.22
C PRO A 3 15.55 0.72 -8.45
N THR A 4 14.74 -0.33 -8.60
CA THR A 4 13.28 -0.22 -8.63
C THR A 4 12.78 -0.27 -7.19
N THR A 5 12.00 0.72 -6.77
CA THR A 5 11.42 0.76 -5.43
C THR A 5 9.92 0.54 -5.52
N TYR A 6 9.41 -0.40 -4.75
CA TYR A 6 7.98 -0.64 -4.56
C TYR A 6 7.50 0.11 -3.32
N ARG A 7 6.32 0.71 -3.42
CA ARG A 7 5.67 1.42 -2.31
C ARG A 7 4.23 0.96 -2.18
N VAL A 8 3.83 0.58 -0.98
CA VAL A 8 2.43 0.36 -0.63
C VAL A 8 1.92 1.63 0.05
N GLU A 9 0.80 2.15 -0.44
CA GLU A 9 0.14 3.35 0.09
C GLU A 9 -1.31 3.02 0.42
N GLU A 10 -1.76 3.44 1.60
CA GLU A 10 -3.17 3.54 1.91
C GLU A 10 -3.68 4.92 1.44
N ILE A 11 -4.78 4.95 0.69
CA ILE A 11 -5.41 6.17 0.22
C ILE A 11 -6.76 6.32 0.91
N HIS A 12 -6.90 7.35 1.75
CA HIS A 12 -8.17 7.70 2.40
C HIS A 12 -9.04 8.54 1.47
N THR A 13 -10.19 8.02 1.04
CA THR A 13 -11.25 8.73 0.30
C THR A 13 -12.31 9.19 1.30
N PRO A 14 -12.17 10.39 1.88
CA PRO A 14 -12.51 11.59 1.09
C PRO A 14 -11.39 12.63 0.99
N SER A 15 -10.29 12.47 1.74
CA SER A 15 -9.20 13.46 1.79
C SER A 15 -8.16 13.32 0.67
N GLY A 16 -8.13 12.16 -0.01
CA GLY A 16 -7.08 11.79 -0.94
C GLY A 16 -5.70 11.66 -0.29
N ARG A 17 -5.62 11.74 1.05
CA ARG A 17 -4.36 11.63 1.78
C ARG A 17 -3.80 10.23 1.59
N ARG A 18 -2.50 10.18 1.32
CA ARG A 18 -1.74 8.95 1.13
C ARG A 18 -0.88 8.73 2.34
N HIS A 19 -1.03 7.57 2.96
CA HIS A 19 -0.20 7.14 4.06
C HIS A 19 0.76 6.06 3.55
N PRO A 20 2.10 6.29 3.57
CA PRO A 20 3.05 5.23 3.26
C PRO A 20 2.93 4.13 4.30
N VAL A 21 2.78 2.90 3.82
CA VAL A 21 2.77 1.72 4.69
C VAL A 21 4.15 1.07 4.68
N ILE A 22 4.64 0.72 3.49
CA ILE A 22 5.98 0.18 3.30
C ILE A 22 6.63 0.72 2.01
N GLN A 23 7.96 0.80 2.02
CA GLN A 23 8.76 1.11 0.84
C GLN A 23 9.98 0.18 0.83
N THR A 24 10.11 -0.65 -0.20
CA THR A 24 11.19 -1.65 -0.32
C THR A 24 11.65 -1.77 -1.78
N THR A 25 12.89 -2.20 -2.01
CA THR A 25 13.38 -2.58 -3.34
C THR A 25 13.11 -4.04 -3.70
N ASP A 26 12.65 -4.84 -2.74
CA ASP A 26 12.28 -6.23 -2.94
C ASP A 26 10.80 -6.35 -3.31
N ARG A 27 10.52 -7.02 -4.43
CA ARG A 27 9.16 -7.25 -4.90
C ARG A 27 8.37 -8.18 -3.98
N GLN A 28 8.98 -9.25 -3.48
CA GLN A 28 8.32 -10.24 -2.63
C GLN A 28 7.94 -9.63 -1.28
N GLU A 29 8.84 -8.85 -0.70
CA GLU A 29 8.56 -8.13 0.55
C GLU A 29 7.39 -7.15 0.36
N ALA A 30 7.35 -6.43 -0.76
CA ALA A 30 6.24 -5.53 -1.08
C ALA A 30 4.90 -6.27 -1.26
N ASP A 31 4.90 -7.42 -1.95
CA ASP A 31 3.71 -8.25 -2.16
C ASP A 31 3.20 -8.86 -0.85
N ALA A 32 4.11 -9.37 0.00
CA ALA A 32 3.75 -9.90 1.32
C ALA A 32 3.15 -8.82 2.23
N ALA A 33 3.79 -7.65 2.28
CA ALA A 33 3.27 -6.52 3.05
C ALA A 33 1.91 -6.06 2.52
N PHE A 34 1.73 -5.95 1.19
CA PHE A 34 0.45 -5.57 0.61
C PHE A 34 -0.67 -6.56 0.96
N ALA A 35 -0.39 -7.87 0.92
CA ALA A 35 -1.36 -8.90 1.27
C ALA A 35 -1.74 -8.85 2.76
N ALA A 36 -0.76 -8.70 3.66
CA ALA A 36 -0.98 -8.58 5.08
C ALA A 36 -1.83 -7.34 5.42
N GLU A 37 -1.50 -6.21 4.81
CA GLU A 37 -2.25 -4.96 4.99
C GLU A 37 -3.67 -5.09 4.43
N LEU A 38 -3.85 -5.73 3.28
CA LEU A 38 -5.17 -5.96 2.70
C LEU A 38 -6.05 -6.84 3.60
N ASP A 39 -5.46 -7.84 4.24
CA ASP A 39 -6.13 -8.69 5.21
C ASP A 39 -6.55 -7.90 6.46
N LEU A 40 -5.63 -7.09 7.02
CA LEU A 40 -5.93 -6.17 8.13
C LEU A 40 -7.03 -5.16 7.78
N HIS A 41 -7.02 -4.62 6.57
CA HIS A 41 -8.05 -3.68 6.09
C HIS A 41 -9.41 -4.38 5.96
N ARG A 42 -9.45 -5.62 5.46
CA ARG A 42 -10.69 -6.40 5.38
C ARG A 42 -11.23 -6.79 6.74
N ALA A 43 -10.35 -7.10 7.69
CA ALA A 43 -10.72 -7.50 9.04
C ALA A 43 -11.25 -6.33 9.89
N ASN A 44 -10.74 -5.11 9.67
CA ASN A 44 -11.02 -3.96 10.55
C ASN A 44 -11.92 -2.87 9.93
N TYR A 45 -12.00 -2.73 8.61
CA TYR A 45 -12.78 -1.67 7.94
C TYR A 45 -14.02 -2.24 7.24
N THR A 46 -15.12 -2.38 7.98
CA THR A 46 -16.40 -2.82 7.41
C THR A 46 -17.38 -1.70 7.05
N GLN A 47 -17.26 -0.46 7.52
CA GLN A 47 -18.40 0.49 7.42
C GLN A 47 -18.13 2.00 7.24
N ASP A 48 -16.90 2.49 7.27
CA ASP A 48 -16.61 3.91 7.01
C ASP A 48 -16.06 4.07 5.59
N GLY A 49 -16.72 4.87 4.76
CA GLY A 49 -16.41 5.02 3.34
C GLY A 49 -14.93 5.27 3.05
N GLY A 50 -14.26 4.22 2.58
CA GLY A 50 -13.22 4.27 1.55
C GLY A 50 -11.82 4.61 2.03
N SER A 51 -11.06 3.62 2.51
CA SER A 51 -9.63 3.60 2.25
C SER A 51 -9.31 2.48 1.26
N ARG A 52 -8.33 2.71 0.37
CA ARG A 52 -7.86 1.71 -0.58
C ARG A 52 -6.35 1.56 -0.50
N LEU A 53 -5.90 0.32 -0.39
CA LEU A 53 -4.49 -0.02 -0.54
C LEU A 53 -4.15 -0.07 -2.03
N VAL A 54 -3.03 0.56 -2.38
CA VAL A 54 -2.44 0.45 -3.71
C VAL A 54 -0.95 0.17 -3.58
N MET A 55 -0.44 -0.63 -4.50
CA MET A 55 1.00 -0.80 -4.68
C MET A 55 1.46 -0.02 -5.92
N ARG A 56 2.55 0.72 -5.80
CA ARG A 56 3.13 1.50 -6.89
C ARG A 56 4.60 1.17 -7.06
N THR A 57 5.02 1.12 -8.32
CA THR A 57 6.42 0.95 -8.69
C THR A 57 7.02 2.32 -9.00
N VAL A 58 8.09 2.67 -8.30
CA VAL A 58 8.84 3.91 -8.47
C VAL A 58 10.22 3.55 -9.03
N THR A 59 10.39 3.78 -10.32
CA THR A 59 11.69 3.71 -11.00
C THR A 59 12.26 5.13 -11.07
N ARG A 60 13.34 5.40 -10.33
CA ARG A 60 14.17 6.60 -10.59
C ARG A 60 15.11 6.34 -11.75
#